data_AF-A0A0C3DSQ4-F1
#
_entry.id   AF-A0A0C3DSQ4-F1
#
_cell.length_a   1.000
_cell.length_b   1.000
_cell.length_c   1.000
_cell.angle_alpha   90.00
_cell.angle_beta   90.00
_cell.angle_gamma   90.00
#
_symmetry.space_group_name_H-M   'P 1'
#
loop_
_entity.id
_entity.type
_entity.pdbx_description
1 polymer ?
#
loop_
_entity_poly.entity_id
_entity_poly.type
_entity_poly.pdbx_seq_one_letter_code
_entity_poly.pdbx_strand_id
1 'polypeptide(L)'
;MVSKRTSQYMELQHLPLYILVELQQTWATQLTGLEECVIPIEPRTQTFQVKCEQSNGQQVTKTVKRRQFPMTAAYAFTDYCSQGQTIPYILIDIATPPRRAEPF
;
A
#
# COMPACT_ATOMS: atom_id res chain seq x y z
N MET A 1 -13.96 15.35 -25.35
CA MET A 1 -15.14 15.36 -24.46
C MET A 1 -14.88 14.38 -23.32
N VAL A 2 -14.43 14.86 -22.16
CA VAL A 2 -14.26 14.00 -20.97
C VAL A 2 -15.62 13.94 -20.28
N SER A 3 -16.28 12.79 -20.37
CA SER A 3 -17.55 12.53 -19.68
C SER A 3 -17.33 12.68 -18.18
N LYS A 4 -18.06 13.61 -17.54
CA LYS A 4 -18.08 13.76 -16.09
C LYS A 4 -18.68 12.48 -15.49
N ARG A 5 -17.84 11.57 -15.00
CA ARG A 5 -18.31 10.39 -14.26
C ARG A 5 -18.90 10.84 -12.93
N THR A 6 -20.20 10.64 -12.76
CA THR A 6 -20.88 10.72 -11.48
C THR A 6 -20.25 9.67 -10.55
N SER A 7 -19.57 10.10 -9.49
CA SER A 7 -18.93 9.18 -8.53
C SER A 7 -20.02 8.52 -7.68
N GLN A 8 -20.45 7.32 -8.07
CA GLN A 8 -21.27 6.46 -7.22
C GLN A 8 -20.32 5.65 -6.33
N TYR A 9 -20.42 5.86 -5.02
CA TYR A 9 -19.69 5.06 -4.05
C TYR A 9 -20.39 3.70 -3.90
N MET A 10 -19.62 2.61 -4.00
CA MET A 10 -20.11 1.26 -3.80
C MET A 10 -19.31 0.60 -2.68
N GLU A 11 -19.97 0.16 -1.62
CA GLU A 11 -19.34 -0.63 -0.57
C GLU A 11 -19.24 -2.09 -0.99
N LEU A 12 -18.03 -2.62 -0.95
CA LEU A 12 -17.76 -4.01 -1.31
C LEU A 12 -17.74 -4.87 -0.05
N GLN A 13 -18.46 -5.99 -0.08
CA GLN A 13 -18.44 -6.97 1.01
C GLN A 13 -17.13 -7.79 1.06
N HIS A 14 -16.46 -7.93 -0.09
CA HIS A 14 -15.23 -8.69 -0.23
C HIS A 14 -14.19 -7.90 -1.01
N LEU A 15 -12.91 -8.23 -0.78
CA LEU A 15 -11.81 -7.66 -1.53
C LEU A 15 -11.97 -8.03 -3.03
N PRO A 16 -11.92 -7.04 -3.96
CA PRO A 16 -11.94 -7.32 -5.39
C PRO A 16 -10.86 -8.32 -5.81
N LEU A 17 -11.09 -9.00 -6.93
CA LEU A 17 -10.09 -9.87 -7.55
C LEU A 17 -8.88 -9.08 -8.06
N TYR A 18 -9.11 -7.89 -8.60
CA TYR A 18 -8.07 -6.96 -9.02
C TYR A 18 -8.61 -5.53 -9.03
N ILE A 19 -7.69 -4.56 -9.09
CA ILE A 19 -7.98 -3.16 -9.40
C ILE A 19 -7.24 -2.82 -10.68
N LEU A 20 -7.92 -2.19 -11.63
CA LEU A 20 -7.28 -1.67 -12.84
C LEU A 20 -6.63 -0.32 -12.52
N VAL A 21 -5.35 -0.20 -12.83
CA VAL A 21 -4.58 1.03 -12.63
C VAL A 21 -3.93 1.42 -13.94
N GLU A 22 -4.18 2.66 -14.35
CA GLU A 22 -3.50 3.31 -15.46
C GLU A 22 -2.19 3.93 -14.95
N LEU A 23 -1.07 3.57 -15.57
CA LEU A 23 0.24 4.12 -15.26
C LEU A 23 0.65 5.16 -16.29
N GLN A 24 1.35 6.21 -15.87
CA GLN A 24 1.90 7.20 -16.81
C GLN A 24 2.97 6.59 -17.74
N GLN A 25 3.71 5.61 -17.23
CA GLN A 25 4.73 4.88 -17.97
C GLN A 25 4.88 3.47 -17.39
N THR A 26 5.01 2.47 -18.25
CA THR A 26 5.28 1.10 -17.85
C THR A 26 6.06 0.37 -18.94
N TRP A 27 6.86 -0.64 -18.55
CA TRP A 27 7.47 -1.60 -19.47
C TRP A 27 6.64 -2.87 -19.64
N ALA A 28 5.48 -2.94 -18.97
CA ALA A 28 4.58 -4.08 -19.10
C ALA A 28 3.96 -4.10 -20.50
N THR A 29 3.93 -5.29 -21.12
CA THR A 29 3.21 -5.49 -22.38
C THR A 29 1.73 -5.23 -22.19
N GLN A 30 1.11 -4.56 -23.17
CA GLN A 30 -0.34 -4.37 -23.18
C GLN A 30 -1.07 -5.71 -23.11
N LEU A 31 -1.99 -5.82 -22.17
CA LEU A 31 -2.83 -7.01 -22.01
C LEU A 31 -3.99 -6.93 -23.01
N THR A 32 -4.30 -8.06 -23.65
CA THR A 32 -5.41 -8.15 -24.60
C THR A 32 -6.72 -7.74 -23.94
N GLY A 33 -7.42 -6.79 -24.54
CA GLY A 33 -8.70 -6.26 -24.03
C GLY A 33 -8.56 -5.13 -23.00
N LEU A 34 -7.35 -4.68 -22.69
CA LEU A 34 -7.09 -3.50 -21.87
C LEU A 34 -6.40 -2.39 -22.69
N GLU A 35 -6.59 -1.15 -22.24
CA GLU A 35 -5.89 0.01 -22.81
C GLU A 35 -4.38 -0.06 -22.51
N GLU A 36 -3.60 0.68 -23.29
CA GLU A 36 -2.16 0.79 -23.06
C GLU A 36 -1.88 1.34 -21.66
N CYS A 37 -0.83 0.84 -21.00
CA CYS A 37 -0.47 1.20 -19.62
C CYS A 37 -1.51 0.88 -18.53
N VAL A 38 -2.62 0.19 -18.84
CA VAL A 38 -3.57 -0.29 -17.84
C VAL A 38 -3.18 -1.69 -17.38
N ILE A 39 -2.88 -1.84 -16.09
CA ILE A 39 -2.51 -3.12 -15.49
C ILE A 39 -3.48 -3.52 -14.37
N PRO A 40 -3.85 -4.81 -14.26
CA PRO A 40 -4.56 -5.33 -13.11
C PRO A 40 -3.59 -5.51 -11.94
N ILE A 41 -3.92 -4.90 -10.80
CA ILE A 41 -3.24 -5.15 -9.53
C ILE A 41 -4.07 -6.16 -8.73
N GLU A 42 -3.53 -7.35 -8.54
CA GLU A 42 -4.15 -8.42 -7.77
C GLU A 42 -3.75 -8.38 -6.28
N PRO A 43 -4.62 -8.81 -5.35
CA PRO A 43 -4.25 -8.97 -3.95
C PRO A 43 -3.13 -9.99 -3.78
N ARG A 44 -2.08 -9.62 -3.05
CA ARG A 44 -1.03 -10.55 -2.62
C ARG A 44 -1.28 -11.01 -1.20
N THR A 45 -0.99 -12.28 -0.95
CA THR A 45 -0.96 -12.84 0.40
C THR A 45 0.47 -12.96 0.87
N GLN A 46 0.79 -12.34 2.00
CA GLN A 46 2.08 -12.43 2.65
C GLN A 46 1.92 -12.96 4.07
N THR A 47 2.86 -13.81 4.48
CA THR A 47 2.91 -14.38 5.83
C THR A 47 4.06 -13.76 6.59
N PHE A 48 3.78 -13.32 7.82
CA PHE A 48 4.74 -12.69 8.72
C PHE A 48 4.82 -13.51 10.01
N GLN A 49 6.00 -13.54 10.63
CA GLN A 49 6.18 -14.06 11.97
C GLN A 49 6.62 -12.93 12.88
N VAL A 50 5.83 -12.69 13.94
CA VAL A 50 6.07 -11.62 14.90
C VAL A 50 6.30 -12.25 16.26
N LYS A 51 7.43 -11.92 16.90
CA LYS A 51 7.66 -12.28 18.29
C LYS A 51 6.87 -11.32 19.16
N CYS A 52 5.99 -11.86 20.00
CA CYS A 52 5.17 -11.10 20.93
C CYS A 52 5.47 -11.56 22.35
N GLU A 53 5.55 -10.63 23.28
CA GLU A 53 5.57 -10.94 24.70
C GLU A 53 4.12 -11.15 25.18
N GLN A 54 3.89 -12.20 25.95
CA GLN A 54 2.61 -12.44 26.61
C GLN A 54 2.60 -11.77 27.99
N SER A 55 1.41 -11.55 28.57
CA SER A 55 1.24 -10.95 29.89
C SER A 55 1.96 -11.69 31.04
N ASN A 56 2.43 -12.91 30.80
CA ASN A 56 3.23 -13.71 31.73
C ASN A 56 4.76 -13.60 31.49
N GLY A 57 5.21 -12.69 30.61
CA GLY A 57 6.62 -12.51 30.23
C GLY A 57 7.15 -13.56 29.23
N GLN A 58 6.32 -14.50 28.79
CA GLN A 58 6.74 -15.52 27.82
C GLN A 58 6.76 -14.96 26.40
N GLN A 59 7.87 -15.13 25.70
CA GLN A 59 7.95 -14.81 24.27
C GLN A 59 7.28 -15.90 23.44
N VAL A 60 6.30 -15.51 22.62
CA VAL A 60 5.63 -16.41 21.68
C VAL A 60 5.67 -15.82 20.28
N THR A 61 6.04 -16.66 19.31
CA THR A 61 6.00 -16.30 17.90
C THR A 61 4.59 -16.49 17.36
N LYS A 62 3.95 -15.40 16.92
CA LYS A 62 2.66 -15.43 16.23
C LYS A 62 2.88 -15.33 14.72
N THR A 63 2.19 -16.19 13.97
CA THR A 63 2.18 -16.14 12.51
C THR A 63 0.94 -15.37 12.03
N VAL A 64 1.13 -14.33 11.24
CA VAL A 64 0.07 -13.49 10.68
C VAL A 64 0.05 -13.65 9.17
N LYS A 65 -1.10 -14.00 8.59
CA LYS A 65 -1.33 -13.98 7.14
C LYS A 65 -2.12 -12.73 6.79
N ARG A 66 -1.60 -11.92 5.86
CA ARG A 66 -2.27 -10.73 5.35
C ARG A 66 -2.46 -10.86 3.85
N ARG A 67 -3.71 -10.71 3.38
CA ARG A 67 -4.07 -10.59 1.96
C ARG A 67 -4.46 -9.14 1.68
N GLN A 68 -3.72 -8.47 0.81
CA GLN A 68 -3.95 -7.06 0.48
C GLN A 68 -3.38 -6.73 -0.91
N PHE A 69 -3.89 -5.67 -1.56
CA PHE A 69 -3.25 -5.14 -2.76
C PHE A 69 -1.83 -4.63 -2.45
N PRO A 70 -0.82 -4.96 -3.28
CA PRO A 70 0.56 -4.52 -3.09
C PRO A 70 0.73 -3.05 -3.50
N MET A 71 0.02 -2.15 -2.82
CA MET A 71 0.03 -0.72 -3.07
C MET A 71 -0.01 0.04 -1.74
N THR A 72 0.57 1.22 -1.74
CA THR A 72 0.54 2.17 -0.63
C THR A 72 0.06 3.51 -1.17
N ALA A 73 -0.63 4.29 -0.34
CA ALA A 73 -0.85 5.69 -0.66
C ALA A 73 0.52 6.38 -0.78
N ALA A 74 0.67 7.24 -1.79
CA ALA A 74 1.94 7.89 -2.12
C ALA A 74 1.94 9.41 -1.85
N TYR A 75 0.87 9.95 -1.25
CA TYR A 75 0.84 11.37 -0.87
C TYR A 75 1.70 11.69 0.36
N ALA A 76 1.91 10.70 1.23
CA ALA A 76 2.81 10.80 2.37
C ALA A 76 3.67 9.54 2.40
N PHE A 77 4.98 9.71 2.48
CA PHE A 77 5.95 8.63 2.54
C PHE A 77 7.14 9.05 3.40
N THR A 78 7.90 8.06 3.85
CA THR A 78 9.06 8.30 4.70
C THR A 78 10.16 8.98 3.92
N ASP A 79 11.04 9.67 4.64
CA ASP A 79 12.29 10.23 4.14
C ASP A 79 13.09 9.20 3.31
N TYR A 80 13.15 7.95 3.77
CA TYR A 80 13.77 6.85 3.05
C TYR A 80 13.16 6.61 1.66
N CYS A 81 11.82 6.57 1.56
CA CYS A 81 11.13 6.41 0.27
C CYS A 81 11.28 7.63 -0.65
N SER A 82 11.52 8.82 -0.08
CA SER A 82 11.71 10.07 -0.83
C SER A 82 13.12 10.24 -1.40
N GLN A 83 14.08 9.47 -0.90
CA GLN A 83 15.49 9.67 -1.22
C GLN A 83 15.75 9.51 -2.72
N GLY A 84 16.41 10.51 -3.32
CA GLY A 84 16.74 10.53 -4.74
C GLY A 84 15.58 10.94 -5.66
N GLN A 85 14.42 11.31 -5.13
CA GLN A 85 13.33 11.88 -5.91
C GLN A 85 13.39 13.41 -5.96
N THR A 86 13.09 13.99 -7.12
CA THR A 86 12.84 15.42 -7.26
C THR A 86 11.35 15.66 -7.13
N ILE A 87 10.91 16.23 -6.01
CA ILE A 87 9.49 16.52 -5.74
C ILE A 87 9.31 18.05 -5.72
N PRO A 88 8.52 18.64 -6.64
CA PRO A 88 8.45 20.10 -6.79
C PRO A 88 8.01 20.88 -5.54
N TYR A 89 7.08 20.30 -4.77
CA TYR A 89 6.54 20.92 -3.55
C TYR A 89 6.32 19.83 -2.50
N ILE A 90 6.92 19.99 -1.32
CA ILE A 90 6.80 19.02 -0.21
C ILE A 90 6.59 19.72 1.12
N LEU A 91 5.86 19.05 2.00
CA LEU A 91 5.78 19.37 3.43
C LEU A 91 6.53 18.28 4.17
N ILE A 92 7.52 18.66 4.98
CA ILE A 92 8.35 17.72 5.75
C ILE A 92 8.01 17.90 7.23
N ASP A 93 7.57 16.82 7.86
CA ASP A 93 7.47 16.73 9.32
C ASP A 93 8.81 16.20 9.88
N ILE A 94 9.51 17.05 10.63
CA ILE A 94 10.78 16.74 11.30
C ILE A 94 10.62 16.54 12.82
N ALA A 95 9.40 16.25 13.29
CA ALA A 95 9.15 15.95 14.68
C ALA A 95 10.09 14.84 15.19
N THR A 96 10.51 14.96 16.44
CA THR A 96 11.31 13.91 17.08
C THR A 96 10.49 12.62 17.11
N PRO A 97 11.00 11.49 16.57
CA PRO A 97 10.26 10.25 16.58
C PRO A 97 9.93 9.84 18.01
N PRO A 98 8.78 9.20 18.26
CA PRO A 98 8.48 8.67 19.58
C PRO A 98 9.63 7.75 20.00
N ARG A 99 10.25 8.03 21.16
CA ARG A 99 11.21 7.10 21.76
C ARG A 99 10.49 5.76 21.89
N ARG A 100 11.15 4.67 21.48
CA ARG A 100 10.61 3.29 21.61
C ARG A 100 9.93 3.18 22.97
N ALA A 101 8.61 3.10 22.97
CA ALA A 101 7.85 2.92 24.20
C ALA A 101 8.31 1.60 24.83
N GLU A 102 8.57 1.64 26.14
CA GLU A 102 8.73 0.46 26.98
C GLU A 102 7.59 -0.55 26.69
N PRO A 103 7.87 -1.87 26.79
CA PRO A 103 6.94 -2.90 26.34
C PRO A 103 5.58 -2.76 27.06
N PHE A 104 4.51 -2.77 26.26
CA PHE A 104 3.13 -2.97 26.70
C PHE A 104 2.89 -4.42 27.08
#